data_AF-A0A8K0UX69-F1
#
_entry.id   AF-A0A8K0UX69-F1
#
_cell.length_a   1.000
_cell.length_b   1.000
_cell.length_c   1.000
_cell.angle_alpha   90.00
_cell.angle_beta   90.00
_cell.angle_gamma   90.00
#
_symmetry.space_group_name_H-M   'P 1'
#
loop_
_entity.id
_entity.type
_entity.pdbx_description
1 polymer ?
#
loop_
_entity_poly.entity_id
_entity_poly.type
_entity_poly.pdbx_seq_one_letter_code
_entity_poly.pdbx_strand_id
1 'polypeptide(L)'
;MYPKLVALDTEYAFLRVLSSKYAHMTSLTIFKGQIDQTKFGRGRDRFTAVEDCLEPAGEFKLWDRRNHGLVVELYPDIPGIITDIVKNGAVLAIVARSNSKAIYDRALWHFKTDDGYGNQKSIIDMVKFDEVYDEEKTVHLGNIHRYSGIRYSDMIMFDDDPANSIVRVILGVAFQTCPDKQGLTWAKYRQGIDQWQRCQKIRSPYLGQELDSYPERMLIGYSGMDEATINLLVQGKNRIDTKESARWGFAMYITDNPAVAQYFRNWIQKDVSSFGKGQTFVCEIWARDKAKFLATQKIWVPERLRQTNVKTGNMAAIARDQEERDRQIEQWGVQTPYILFSRHFKMGGMSLPQDERRFNEMVVYTHIQDALLLTVPLLEPQLQQKLNKPYLRYEKQIQAWNITLPSETIKESSSKDHPQGHCLRL
;
A
#
# COMPACT_ATOMS: atom_id res chain seq x y z
N MET A 1 -15.24 -19.73 -11.90
CA MET A 1 -14.58 -19.38 -10.63
C MET A 1 -13.25 -18.74 -10.99
N TYR A 2 -13.04 -17.44 -10.72
CA TYR A 2 -11.80 -16.76 -11.12
C TYR A 2 -10.63 -17.17 -10.20
N PRO A 3 -9.40 -17.32 -10.73
CA PRO A 3 -8.24 -17.65 -9.90
C PRO A 3 -7.97 -16.52 -8.90
N LYS A 4 -7.91 -16.87 -7.63
CA LYS A 4 -7.54 -15.99 -6.52
C LYS A 4 -6.08 -16.30 -6.14
N LEU A 5 -5.44 -15.43 -5.37
CA LEU A 5 -3.98 -15.45 -5.24
C LEU A 5 -3.58 -14.82 -3.89
N VAL A 6 -2.81 -15.54 -3.04
CA VAL A 6 -2.71 -15.15 -1.62
C VAL A 6 -1.51 -15.78 -0.81
N ALA A 7 -0.48 -15.12 -0.20
CA ALA A 7 0.71 -15.60 0.61
C ALA A 7 0.98 -15.24 2.12
N LEU A 8 2.09 -15.79 2.66
CA LEU A 8 2.71 -15.72 4.00
C LEU A 8 4.26 -15.74 4.01
N ASP A 9 5.02 -14.93 4.77
CA ASP A 9 6.46 -14.62 4.49
C ASP A 9 7.51 -15.42 5.26
N THR A 10 8.33 -16.20 4.57
CA THR A 10 9.54 -16.87 5.06
C THR A 10 10.86 -16.39 4.47
N GLU A 11 10.83 -15.65 3.37
CA GLU A 11 11.05 -16.32 2.08
C GLU A 11 9.92 -17.31 1.74
N TYR A 12 8.71 -16.75 1.86
CA TYR A 12 7.32 -17.08 1.52
C TYR A 12 6.78 -18.54 1.73
N ALA A 13 5.46 -18.85 1.76
CA ALA A 13 4.44 -18.50 0.77
C ALA A 13 2.97 -18.84 1.19
N PHE A 14 1.83 -18.58 0.49
CA PHE A 14 1.41 -18.63 -0.95
C PHE A 14 1.72 -17.35 -1.83
N LEU A 15 0.83 -16.59 -2.51
CA LEU A 15 1.13 -15.30 -3.25
C LEU A 15 0.28 -14.04 -2.87
N ARG A 16 0.72 -13.34 -1.82
CA ARG A 16 0.30 -12.14 -1.05
C ARG A 16 1.71 -11.68 -0.62
N VAL A 17 2.56 -11.21 -1.53
CA VAL A 17 4.04 -11.02 -1.44
C VAL A 17 4.60 -10.48 -0.10
N LEU A 18 5.89 -10.60 0.20
CA LEU A 18 6.37 -10.88 1.56
C LEU A 18 7.85 -10.46 1.73
N SER A 19 8.39 -9.93 2.82
CA SER A 19 9.79 -9.45 2.72
C SER A 19 10.59 -9.21 3.98
N SER A 20 11.85 -9.62 3.91
CA SER A 20 12.97 -9.05 4.65
C SER A 20 13.85 -8.14 3.76
N LYS A 21 14.64 -7.26 4.39
CA LYS A 21 15.77 -6.52 3.78
C LYS A 21 16.98 -6.51 4.71
N TYR A 22 18.18 -6.56 4.12
CA TYR A 22 19.52 -6.50 4.72
C TYR A 22 20.08 -7.82 5.30
N ALA A 23 21.31 -8.13 4.86
CA ALA A 23 22.10 -9.32 5.20
C ALA A 23 22.49 -9.49 6.69
N HIS A 24 21.89 -8.72 7.60
CA HIS A 24 22.17 -8.75 9.04
C HIS A 24 20.92 -8.79 9.92
N MET A 25 19.69 -8.82 9.36
CA MET A 25 18.45 -8.93 10.15
C MET A 25 17.47 -9.94 9.57
N THR A 26 17.43 -11.11 10.22
CA THR A 26 16.30 -12.05 10.45
C THR A 26 15.06 -11.97 9.53
N SER A 27 14.70 -13.11 8.93
CA SER A 27 13.45 -13.36 8.17
C SER A 27 12.23 -13.60 9.07
N LEU A 28 11.89 -12.61 9.91
CA LEU A 28 11.02 -12.77 11.10
C LEU A 28 9.56 -13.14 10.84
N THR A 29 9.11 -13.25 9.59
CA THR A 29 7.68 -13.44 9.35
C THR A 29 7.24 -14.92 9.34
N ILE A 30 8.11 -15.90 9.00
CA ILE A 30 7.84 -17.36 9.10
C ILE A 30 9.02 -18.10 9.74
N PHE A 31 10.26 -17.59 9.66
CA PHE A 31 11.39 -18.18 10.39
C PHE A 31 11.86 -17.29 11.53
N LYS A 32 11.95 -17.86 12.72
CA LYS A 32 12.74 -17.33 13.82
C LYS A 32 14.19 -17.80 13.64
N GLY A 33 15.10 -16.84 13.48
CA GLY A 33 16.52 -17.10 13.22
C GLY A 33 17.03 -16.22 12.09
N GLN A 34 18.31 -16.34 11.75
CA GLN A 34 18.89 -15.71 10.56
C GLN A 34 19.55 -16.78 9.71
N ILE A 35 18.93 -17.16 8.60
CA ILE A 35 19.59 -17.99 7.58
C ILE A 35 20.62 -17.11 6.87
N ASP A 36 21.89 -17.49 6.97
CA ASP A 36 23.01 -16.69 6.49
C ASP A 36 24.12 -17.63 6.00
N GLN A 37 24.30 -17.72 4.69
CA GLN A 37 25.33 -18.56 4.06
C GLN A 37 26.78 -18.16 4.39
N THR A 38 26.98 -17.01 5.06
CA THR A 38 28.29 -16.62 5.60
C THR A 38 28.56 -17.22 6.99
N LYS A 39 27.52 -17.75 7.66
CA LYS A 39 27.58 -18.39 8.99
C LYS A 39 27.33 -19.89 8.90
N PHE A 40 26.25 -20.29 8.22
CA PHE A 40 25.87 -21.67 7.98
C PHE A 40 26.87 -22.37 7.03
N GLY A 41 27.13 -23.66 7.28
CA GLY A 41 28.02 -24.51 6.49
C GLY A 41 29.51 -24.20 6.61
N ARG A 42 29.92 -23.29 7.52
CA ARG A 42 31.30 -22.85 7.69
C ARG A 42 32.07 -23.69 8.73
N GLY A 43 33.38 -23.81 8.51
CA GLY A 43 34.32 -24.53 9.37
C GLY A 43 35.46 -25.15 8.58
N ARG A 44 36.31 -25.94 9.26
CA ARG A 44 37.18 -26.91 8.58
C ARG A 44 36.30 -27.89 7.80
N ASP A 45 36.79 -28.35 6.64
CA ASP A 45 36.14 -29.38 5.81
C ASP A 45 34.73 -29.01 5.31
N ARG A 46 34.50 -27.74 4.93
CA ARG A 46 33.19 -27.19 4.49
C ARG A 46 32.42 -28.14 3.55
N PHE A 47 31.08 -28.14 3.66
CA PHE A 47 30.25 -28.86 2.68
C PHE A 47 30.44 -28.27 1.28
N THR A 48 30.29 -29.12 0.25
CA THR A 48 30.42 -28.72 -1.16
C THR A 48 29.29 -27.78 -1.58
N ALA A 49 28.09 -28.02 -1.05
CA ALA A 49 26.90 -27.18 -1.18
C ALA A 49 26.54 -26.64 0.23
N VAL A 50 26.17 -25.36 0.35
CA VAL A 50 25.96 -24.71 1.66
C VAL A 50 24.67 -25.19 2.32
N GLU A 51 23.65 -25.44 1.52
CA GLU A 51 22.35 -25.95 1.89
C GLU A 51 22.40 -27.31 2.63
N ASP A 52 23.36 -28.17 2.29
CA ASP A 52 23.51 -29.50 2.91
C ASP A 52 24.01 -29.43 4.37
N CYS A 53 24.25 -28.24 4.91
CA CYS A 53 24.57 -28.04 6.31
C CYS A 53 23.35 -28.11 7.23
N LEU A 54 22.11 -28.03 6.72
CA LEU A 54 20.91 -28.08 7.55
C LEU A 54 20.54 -29.52 7.95
N GLU A 55 20.04 -29.67 9.17
CA GLU A 55 19.48 -30.93 9.69
C GLU A 55 18.27 -30.66 10.60
N PRO A 56 17.22 -31.51 10.57
CA PRO A 56 16.10 -31.43 11.50
C PRO A 56 16.51 -31.65 12.95
N ALA A 57 16.08 -30.74 13.81
CA ALA A 57 16.22 -30.78 15.27
C ALA A 57 14.86 -30.83 15.99
N GLY A 58 13.79 -31.08 15.24
CA GLY A 58 12.39 -31.12 15.67
C GLY A 58 11.45 -30.91 14.47
N GLU A 59 10.14 -30.97 14.71
CA GLU A 59 9.11 -30.78 13.66
C GLU A 59 9.21 -29.40 12.99
N PHE A 60 9.41 -28.36 13.80
CA PHE A 60 9.51 -26.95 13.39
C PHE A 60 10.85 -26.33 13.74
N LYS A 61 11.92 -27.13 13.78
CA LYS A 61 13.28 -26.67 14.13
C LYS A 61 14.35 -27.34 13.26
N LEU A 62 15.23 -26.54 12.67
CA LEU A 62 16.47 -26.98 12.02
C LEU A 62 17.66 -26.38 12.76
N TRP A 63 18.81 -27.05 12.65
CA TRP A 63 20.10 -26.50 13.05
C TRP A 63 21.15 -26.67 11.95
N ASP A 64 22.25 -25.92 12.04
CA ASP A 64 23.47 -26.23 11.31
C ASP A 64 24.14 -27.47 11.91
N ARG A 65 24.42 -28.49 11.11
CA ARG A 65 25.03 -29.78 11.51
C ARG A 65 26.35 -29.66 12.27
N ARG A 66 27.07 -28.55 12.14
CA ARG A 66 28.41 -28.33 12.72
C ARG A 66 28.40 -27.31 13.84
N ASN A 67 27.45 -26.38 13.82
CA ASN A 67 27.20 -25.44 14.89
C ASN A 67 25.73 -25.48 15.29
N HIS A 68 25.38 -26.39 16.18
CA HIS A 68 24.00 -26.57 16.68
C HIS A 68 23.42 -25.33 17.40
N GLY A 69 24.24 -24.31 17.66
CA GLY A 69 23.80 -22.99 18.12
C GLY A 69 23.24 -22.07 17.01
N LEU A 70 23.50 -22.38 15.74
CA LEU A 70 22.83 -21.76 14.59
C LEU A 70 21.53 -22.52 14.32
N VAL A 71 20.41 -21.89 14.66
CA VAL A 71 19.07 -22.49 14.65
C VAL A 71 18.13 -21.69 13.76
N VAL A 72 17.24 -22.41 13.07
CA VAL A 72 16.08 -21.89 12.33
C VAL A 72 14.83 -22.56 12.89
N GLU A 73 13.85 -21.79 13.33
CA GLU A 73 12.57 -22.29 13.85
C GLU A 73 11.43 -21.77 12.98
N LEU A 74 10.54 -22.66 12.53
CA LEU A 74 9.30 -22.26 11.83
C LEU A 74 8.30 -21.70 12.87
N TYR A 75 7.68 -20.56 12.58
CA TYR A 75 6.62 -20.02 13.44
C TYR A 75 5.40 -20.98 13.47
N PRO A 76 4.73 -21.13 14.62
CA PRO A 76 3.83 -22.26 14.88
C PRO A 76 2.53 -22.20 14.06
N ASP A 77 2.04 -21.01 13.70
CA ASP A 77 0.80 -20.87 12.93
C ASP A 77 0.99 -21.21 11.44
N ILE A 78 2.23 -21.13 10.94
CA ILE A 78 2.52 -21.14 9.50
C ILE A 78 2.07 -22.41 8.78
N PRO A 79 2.28 -23.63 9.30
CA PRO A 79 1.72 -24.86 8.72
C PRO A 79 0.21 -24.74 8.46
N GLY A 80 -0.54 -24.32 9.48
CA GLY A 80 -2.00 -24.17 9.38
C GLY A 80 -2.41 -23.06 8.41
N ILE A 81 -1.65 -21.98 8.35
CA ILE A 81 -1.94 -20.89 7.42
C ILE A 81 -1.62 -21.27 5.96
N ILE A 82 -0.50 -21.95 5.68
CA ILE A 82 -0.19 -22.49 4.34
C ILE A 82 -1.31 -23.44 3.91
N THR A 83 -1.70 -24.37 4.78
CA THR A 83 -2.80 -25.33 4.57
C THR A 83 -4.09 -24.62 4.18
N ASP A 84 -4.52 -23.59 4.94
CA ASP A 84 -5.73 -22.81 4.63
C ASP A 84 -5.67 -22.22 3.22
N ILE A 85 -4.50 -21.77 2.79
CA ILE A 85 -4.39 -21.20 1.46
C ILE A 85 -4.48 -22.27 0.36
N VAL A 86 -3.74 -23.36 0.45
CA VAL A 86 -3.74 -24.42 -0.59
C VAL A 86 -5.17 -24.90 -0.81
N LYS A 87 -5.86 -25.15 0.31
CA LYS A 87 -7.24 -25.60 0.38
C LYS A 87 -8.26 -24.62 -0.21
N ASN A 88 -8.01 -23.31 -0.08
CA ASN A 88 -8.86 -22.27 -0.65
C ASN A 88 -8.48 -21.89 -2.10
N GLY A 89 -7.54 -22.61 -2.73
CA GLY A 89 -7.27 -22.51 -4.16
C GLY A 89 -6.67 -21.17 -4.60
N ALA A 90 -5.76 -20.60 -3.81
CA ALA A 90 -4.95 -19.48 -4.27
C ALA A 90 -3.76 -19.96 -5.16
N VAL A 91 -2.69 -19.17 -5.32
CA VAL A 91 -1.41 -19.58 -5.98
C VAL A 91 -0.21 -19.30 -5.05
N LEU A 92 0.77 -20.24 -4.86
CA LEU A 92 1.87 -20.11 -3.87
C LEU A 92 3.13 -19.46 -4.49
N ALA A 93 3.93 -18.66 -3.79
CA ALA A 93 5.08 -17.94 -4.34
C ALA A 93 6.08 -17.53 -3.27
N ILE A 94 7.37 -17.53 -3.58
CA ILE A 94 8.50 -16.98 -2.85
C ILE A 94 9.10 -15.74 -3.51
N VAL A 95 9.60 -14.83 -2.68
CA VAL A 95 10.67 -13.88 -2.99
C VAL A 95 11.58 -13.69 -1.76
N ALA A 96 12.68 -12.95 -1.87
CA ALA A 96 13.50 -12.58 -0.71
C ALA A 96 14.25 -11.26 -0.89
N ARG A 97 15.16 -10.94 0.03
CA ARG A 97 16.33 -10.10 -0.27
C ARG A 97 17.57 -10.77 0.24
N SER A 98 17.92 -11.84 -0.45
CA SER A 98 18.87 -12.82 0.02
C SER A 98 19.64 -13.38 -1.16
N ASN A 99 20.96 -13.43 -1.01
CA ASN A 99 21.83 -14.13 -1.94
C ASN A 99 22.00 -15.61 -1.55
N SER A 100 21.19 -16.11 -0.61
CA SER A 100 21.34 -17.42 0.05
C SER A 100 20.26 -18.43 -0.40
N LYS A 101 19.75 -18.32 -1.63
CA LYS A 101 18.57 -19.06 -2.11
C LYS A 101 18.56 -20.54 -1.73
N ALA A 102 19.61 -21.28 -2.07
CA ALA A 102 19.65 -22.72 -1.89
C ALA A 102 19.43 -23.19 -0.43
N ILE A 103 19.89 -22.41 0.57
CA ILE A 103 19.71 -22.78 1.98
C ILE A 103 18.29 -22.43 2.50
N TYR A 104 17.63 -21.42 1.93
CA TYR A 104 16.21 -21.16 2.19
C TYR A 104 15.32 -22.24 1.56
N ASP A 105 15.55 -22.58 0.29
CA ASP A 105 14.87 -23.67 -0.40
C ASP A 105 14.99 -24.99 0.38
N ARG A 106 16.19 -25.28 0.91
CA ARG A 106 16.43 -26.46 1.76
C ARG A 106 15.73 -26.38 3.11
N ALA A 107 15.66 -25.23 3.75
CA ALA A 107 14.91 -25.07 5.00
C ALA A 107 13.41 -25.39 4.77
N LEU A 108 12.84 -24.80 3.72
CA LEU A 108 11.45 -25.02 3.29
C LEU A 108 11.21 -26.44 2.74
N TRP A 109 12.26 -27.13 2.30
CA TRP A 109 12.21 -28.55 1.95
C TRP A 109 12.13 -29.46 3.19
N HIS A 110 12.82 -29.12 4.28
CA HIS A 110 12.74 -29.88 5.53
C HIS A 110 11.41 -29.67 6.25
N PHE A 111 10.88 -28.45 6.27
CA PHE A 111 9.58 -28.15 6.88
C PHE A 111 8.43 -28.68 6.02
N LYS A 112 7.51 -29.41 6.66
CA LYS A 112 6.36 -30.04 6.00
C LYS A 112 5.05 -29.58 6.60
N THR A 113 4.00 -29.58 5.78
CA THR A 113 2.62 -29.33 6.24
C THR A 113 1.60 -29.98 5.30
N ASP A 114 0.33 -29.88 5.64
CA ASP A 114 -0.79 -30.46 4.89
C ASP A 114 -1.06 -29.66 3.61
N ASP A 115 -1.24 -30.36 2.49
CA ASP A 115 -1.54 -29.75 1.20
C ASP A 115 -3.01 -29.32 1.03
N GLY A 116 -3.78 -29.32 2.11
CA GLY A 116 -5.23 -29.05 2.13
C GLY A 116 -6.09 -30.29 1.88
N TYR A 117 -5.47 -31.43 1.54
CA TYR A 117 -6.13 -32.69 1.18
C TYR A 117 -5.66 -33.87 2.05
N GLY A 118 -4.93 -33.62 3.15
CA GLY A 118 -4.45 -34.66 4.07
C GLY A 118 -3.05 -35.20 3.76
N ASN A 119 -2.36 -34.69 2.74
CA ASN A 119 -1.02 -35.16 2.39
C ASN A 119 0.04 -34.22 2.95
N GLN A 120 1.02 -34.76 3.66
CA GLN A 120 2.18 -33.99 4.11
C GLN A 120 3.16 -33.76 2.96
N LYS A 121 3.35 -32.50 2.58
CA LYS A 121 4.31 -32.04 1.56
C LYS A 121 5.30 -31.07 2.16
N SER A 122 6.50 -31.00 1.59
CA SER A 122 7.43 -29.94 1.92
C SER A 122 6.88 -28.58 1.49
N ILE A 123 7.14 -27.52 2.26
CA ILE A 123 6.58 -26.18 1.97
C ILE A 123 7.00 -25.74 0.55
N ILE A 124 8.26 -25.98 0.18
CA ILE A 124 8.81 -25.66 -1.15
C ILE A 124 8.06 -26.36 -2.31
N ASP A 125 7.54 -27.58 -2.12
CA ASP A 125 6.87 -28.34 -3.19
C ASP A 125 5.50 -27.74 -3.57
N MET A 126 4.94 -26.92 -2.70
CA MET A 126 3.69 -26.25 -2.95
C MET A 126 3.91 -24.91 -3.68
N VAL A 127 5.16 -24.44 -3.84
CA VAL A 127 5.56 -23.11 -4.36
C VAL A 127 5.42 -23.03 -5.87
N LYS A 128 4.76 -21.97 -6.36
CA LYS A 128 4.55 -21.74 -7.80
C LYS A 128 5.49 -20.70 -8.41
N PHE A 129 5.97 -19.72 -7.64
CA PHE A 129 6.97 -18.73 -8.06
C PHE A 129 8.04 -18.64 -6.97
N ASP A 130 9.29 -18.32 -7.27
CA ASP A 130 10.35 -18.46 -6.26
C ASP A 130 11.54 -17.51 -6.52
N GLU A 131 11.29 -16.25 -6.18
CA GLU A 131 12.09 -15.09 -6.57
C GLU A 131 13.07 -14.68 -5.44
N VAL A 132 13.90 -15.59 -4.95
CA VAL A 132 14.89 -15.31 -3.87
C VAL A 132 16.16 -14.69 -4.45
N TYR A 133 16.29 -13.36 -4.39
CA TYR A 133 17.50 -12.61 -4.76
C TYR A 133 17.52 -11.20 -4.12
N ASP A 134 18.66 -10.50 -4.05
CA ASP A 134 18.76 -9.19 -3.36
C ASP A 134 18.33 -7.99 -4.22
N GLU A 135 17.01 -7.81 -4.34
CA GLU A 135 16.38 -6.71 -5.11
C GLU A 135 15.24 -6.01 -4.35
N GLU A 136 14.76 -4.87 -4.87
CA GLU A 136 13.57 -4.22 -4.30
C GLU A 136 12.30 -5.06 -4.52
N LYS A 137 11.34 -5.02 -3.57
CA LYS A 137 10.14 -5.89 -3.64
C LYS A 137 9.16 -5.56 -4.75
N THR A 138 9.26 -4.36 -5.29
CA THR A 138 8.58 -3.96 -6.52
C THR A 138 9.08 -4.73 -7.75
N VAL A 139 10.37 -5.10 -7.80
CA VAL A 139 10.95 -5.92 -8.89
C VAL A 139 10.39 -7.34 -8.84
N HIS A 140 10.44 -7.94 -7.65
CA HIS A 140 9.91 -9.28 -7.37
C HIS A 140 8.42 -9.42 -7.72
N LEU A 141 7.59 -8.48 -7.26
CA LEU A 141 6.18 -8.41 -7.65
C LEU A 141 5.99 -8.19 -9.16
N GLY A 142 6.83 -7.37 -9.77
CA GLY A 142 6.80 -7.10 -11.21
C GLY A 142 7.08 -8.35 -12.05
N ASN A 143 8.02 -9.19 -11.61
CA ASN A 143 8.30 -10.48 -12.22
C ASN A 143 7.12 -11.44 -12.08
N ILE A 144 6.63 -11.63 -10.85
CA ILE A 144 5.45 -12.45 -10.57
C ILE A 144 4.24 -12.01 -11.38
N HIS A 145 3.96 -10.70 -11.47
CA HIS A 145 2.87 -10.16 -12.28
C HIS A 145 3.06 -10.50 -13.76
N ARG A 146 4.29 -10.37 -14.29
CA ARG A 146 4.63 -10.71 -15.69
C ARG A 146 4.44 -12.21 -15.98
N TYR A 147 4.82 -13.09 -15.06
CA TYR A 147 4.72 -14.54 -15.25
C TYR A 147 3.31 -15.10 -15.04
N SER A 148 2.55 -14.52 -14.11
CA SER A 148 1.20 -14.99 -13.73
C SER A 148 0.06 -14.30 -14.48
N GLY A 149 0.27 -13.06 -14.96
CA GLY A 149 -0.79 -12.18 -15.45
C GLY A 149 -1.72 -11.64 -14.36
N ILE A 150 -1.52 -12.00 -13.09
CA ILE A 150 -2.43 -11.65 -12.00
C ILE A 150 -2.18 -10.22 -11.56
N ARG A 151 -3.25 -9.41 -11.41
CA ARG A 151 -3.16 -7.97 -11.15
C ARG A 151 -2.67 -7.72 -9.72
N TYR A 152 -1.86 -6.67 -9.52
CA TYR A 152 -1.38 -6.25 -8.19
C TYR A 152 -2.50 -6.06 -7.15
N SER A 153 -3.62 -5.50 -7.58
CA SER A 153 -4.86 -5.35 -6.81
C SER A 153 -5.44 -6.67 -6.26
N ASP A 154 -5.14 -7.79 -6.93
CA ASP A 154 -5.61 -9.12 -6.57
C ASP A 154 -4.57 -9.84 -5.69
N MET A 155 -3.42 -9.18 -5.45
CA MET A 155 -2.39 -9.55 -4.49
C MET A 155 -2.56 -8.76 -3.18
N ILE A 156 -1.92 -9.29 -2.15
CA ILE A 156 -1.76 -8.65 -0.84
C ILE A 156 -0.27 -8.83 -0.44
N MET A 157 0.17 -8.47 0.77
CA MET A 157 1.54 -8.62 1.24
C MET A 157 1.59 -8.75 2.77
N PHE A 158 2.50 -9.55 3.34
CA PHE A 158 2.75 -9.72 4.79
C PHE A 158 4.25 -9.70 5.08
N ASP A 159 4.71 -8.89 6.02
CA ASP A 159 6.10 -8.40 5.96
C ASP A 159 6.57 -7.86 7.30
N ASP A 160 7.76 -8.21 7.79
CA ASP A 160 8.26 -7.70 9.07
C ASP A 160 8.83 -6.28 8.99
N ASP A 161 9.34 -5.85 7.82
CA ASP A 161 9.89 -4.51 7.62
C ASP A 161 8.85 -3.55 6.99
N PRO A 162 8.34 -2.56 7.75
CA PRO A 162 7.40 -1.56 7.24
C PRO A 162 7.87 -0.88 5.95
N ALA A 163 9.18 -0.74 5.71
CA ALA A 163 9.72 -0.09 4.51
C ALA A 163 9.21 -0.72 3.21
N ASN A 164 8.96 -2.04 3.21
CA ASN A 164 8.44 -2.77 2.06
C ASN A 164 6.97 -2.43 1.76
N SER A 165 6.25 -1.74 2.65
CA SER A 165 4.90 -1.20 2.38
C SER A 165 4.84 -0.24 1.20
N ILE A 166 5.99 0.19 0.67
CA ILE A 166 6.07 0.87 -0.63
C ILE A 166 5.43 0.07 -1.77
N VAL A 167 5.30 -1.25 -1.71
CA VAL A 167 4.58 -2.02 -2.75
C VAL A 167 3.10 -1.62 -2.84
N ARG A 168 2.49 -1.22 -1.71
CA ARG A 168 1.11 -0.69 -1.63
C ARG A 168 0.97 0.64 -2.36
N VAL A 169 2.06 1.41 -2.39
CA VAL A 169 2.17 2.72 -3.05
C VAL A 169 2.47 2.56 -4.54
N ILE A 170 3.50 1.81 -4.90
CA ILE A 170 4.01 1.75 -6.27
C ILE A 170 3.15 0.84 -7.15
N LEU A 171 2.66 -0.28 -6.58
CA LEU A 171 1.97 -1.32 -7.35
C LEU A 171 0.49 -1.45 -7.01
N GLY A 172 0.04 -0.96 -5.85
CA GLY A 172 -1.35 -1.08 -5.39
C GLY A 172 -1.68 -2.43 -4.74
N VAL A 173 -0.65 -3.21 -4.38
CA VAL A 173 -0.76 -4.46 -3.61
C VAL A 173 -1.25 -4.13 -2.18
N ALA A 174 -2.23 -4.86 -1.66
CA ALA A 174 -2.59 -4.69 -0.24
C ALA A 174 -1.42 -5.12 0.67
N PHE A 175 -1.24 -4.57 1.86
CA PHE A 175 -0.04 -4.81 2.69
C PHE A 175 -0.39 -4.88 4.17
N GLN A 176 0.19 -5.86 4.88
CA GLN A 176 -0.03 -6.17 6.29
C GLN A 176 1.32 -6.35 7.02
N THR A 177 1.73 -5.34 7.78
CA THR A 177 2.96 -5.42 8.56
C THR A 177 2.86 -6.48 9.67
N CYS A 178 3.94 -7.24 9.88
CA CYS A 178 4.14 -8.28 10.90
C CYS A 178 5.40 -7.95 11.76
N PRO A 179 5.45 -6.77 12.43
CA PRO A 179 6.69 -6.14 12.89
C PRO A 179 7.23 -6.69 14.22
N ASP A 180 6.72 -7.83 14.70
CA ASP A 180 7.08 -8.38 16.01
C ASP A 180 7.80 -9.73 15.87
N LYS A 181 8.43 -10.17 16.96
CA LYS A 181 9.19 -11.44 16.99
C LYS A 181 8.29 -12.69 17.02
N GLN A 182 6.98 -12.56 16.83
CA GLN A 182 6.02 -13.66 16.70
C GLN A 182 5.75 -14.02 15.24
N GLY A 183 6.19 -13.17 14.29
CA GLY A 183 5.99 -13.35 12.87
C GLY A 183 4.52 -13.32 12.45
N LEU A 184 4.20 -14.06 11.40
CA LEU A 184 2.86 -14.12 10.83
C LEU A 184 1.95 -15.07 11.60
N THR A 185 1.36 -14.53 12.66
CA THR A 185 0.30 -15.22 13.41
C THR A 185 -0.99 -15.35 12.60
N TRP A 186 -1.85 -16.31 12.98
CA TRP A 186 -3.18 -16.48 12.40
C TRP A 186 -4.03 -15.21 12.51
N ALA A 187 -3.89 -14.46 13.61
CA ALA A 187 -4.57 -13.18 13.79
C ALA A 187 -4.14 -12.15 12.73
N LYS A 188 -2.83 -12.02 12.47
CA LYS A 188 -2.29 -11.15 11.42
C LYS A 188 -2.73 -11.59 10.04
N TYR A 189 -2.64 -12.90 9.76
CA TYR A 189 -3.13 -13.54 8.54
C TYR A 189 -4.58 -13.14 8.18
N ARG A 190 -5.47 -13.20 9.17
CA ARG A 190 -6.88 -12.80 9.04
C ARG A 190 -7.03 -11.29 8.86
N GLN A 191 -6.34 -10.47 9.65
CA GLN A 191 -6.36 -9.00 9.53
C GLN A 191 -6.03 -8.54 8.10
N GLY A 192 -4.97 -9.11 7.50
CA GLY A 192 -4.60 -8.82 6.12
C GLY A 192 -5.66 -9.27 5.11
N ILE A 193 -6.26 -10.47 5.28
CA ILE A 193 -7.37 -10.89 4.41
C ILE A 193 -8.53 -9.92 4.44
N ASP A 194 -8.93 -9.49 5.63
CA ASP A 194 -10.07 -8.59 5.77
C ASP A 194 -9.77 -7.24 5.11
N GLN A 195 -8.52 -6.74 5.20
CA GLN A 195 -8.05 -5.57 4.46
C GLN A 195 -8.12 -5.76 2.94
N TRP A 196 -7.60 -6.87 2.41
CA TRP A 196 -7.70 -7.16 0.97
C TRP A 196 -9.14 -7.29 0.49
N GLN A 197 -10.02 -7.94 1.27
CA GLN A 197 -11.45 -8.01 0.96
C GLN A 197 -12.10 -6.62 0.93
N ARG A 198 -11.74 -5.72 1.84
CA ARG A 198 -12.22 -4.32 1.79
C ARG A 198 -11.71 -3.60 0.53
N CYS A 199 -10.48 -3.85 0.08
CA CYS A 199 -10.00 -3.35 -1.22
C CYS A 199 -10.79 -3.93 -2.41
N GLN A 200 -11.19 -5.20 -2.38
CA GLN A 200 -12.02 -5.77 -3.46
C GLN A 200 -13.43 -5.15 -3.51
N LYS A 201 -14.04 -4.87 -2.35
CA LYS A 201 -15.41 -4.33 -2.25
C LYS A 201 -15.57 -2.96 -2.91
N ILE A 202 -14.52 -2.12 -2.90
CA ILE A 202 -14.55 -0.78 -3.50
C ILE A 202 -14.30 -0.75 -5.01
N ARG A 203 -14.08 -1.91 -5.66
CA ARG A 203 -13.67 -1.96 -7.06
C ARG A 203 -14.82 -1.73 -8.06
N SER A 204 -14.67 -0.70 -8.88
CA SER A 204 -15.36 -0.51 -10.15
C SER A 204 -14.45 -0.97 -11.30
N PRO A 205 -14.95 -1.61 -12.37
CA PRO A 205 -14.14 -1.90 -13.55
C PRO A 205 -13.58 -0.60 -14.17
N TYR A 206 -12.47 -0.72 -14.90
CA TYR A 206 -11.97 0.33 -15.76
C TYR A 206 -12.40 0.02 -17.20
N LEU A 207 -13.15 0.94 -17.79
CA LEU A 207 -13.81 0.83 -19.10
C LEU A 207 -13.27 1.88 -20.10
N GLY A 208 -12.06 2.38 -19.88
CA GLY A 208 -11.45 3.47 -20.64
C GLY A 208 -11.72 4.86 -20.06
N GLN A 209 -11.43 5.90 -20.85
CA GLN A 209 -11.50 7.30 -20.44
C GLN A 209 -12.86 7.97 -20.65
N GLU A 210 -13.74 7.39 -21.47
CA GLU A 210 -15.05 7.95 -21.74
C GLU A 210 -15.91 8.00 -20.48
N LEU A 211 -16.28 9.20 -20.05
CA LEU A 211 -17.11 9.42 -18.85
C LEU A 211 -18.45 8.67 -18.95
N ASP A 212 -19.05 8.61 -20.13
CA ASP A 212 -20.36 7.96 -20.34
C ASP A 212 -20.32 6.44 -20.24
N SER A 213 -19.15 5.81 -20.27
CA SER A 213 -18.99 4.39 -19.88
C SER A 213 -19.29 4.13 -18.40
N TYR A 214 -19.42 5.17 -17.58
CA TYR A 214 -19.67 5.10 -16.15
C TYR A 214 -20.99 5.84 -15.81
N PRO A 215 -22.14 5.15 -15.81
CA PRO A 215 -23.43 5.79 -15.53
C PRO A 215 -23.53 6.28 -14.09
N GLU A 216 -22.99 5.51 -13.13
CA GLU A 216 -22.96 5.85 -11.70
C GLU A 216 -21.78 6.75 -11.31
N ARG A 217 -21.19 7.51 -12.24
CA ARG A 217 -20.04 8.36 -11.94
C ARG A 217 -20.40 9.53 -11.03
N MET A 218 -19.43 9.98 -10.23
CA MET A 218 -19.56 11.17 -9.40
C MET A 218 -18.30 12.02 -9.46
N LEU A 219 -18.42 13.32 -9.73
CA LEU A 219 -17.31 14.26 -9.61
C LEU A 219 -16.95 14.37 -8.13
N ILE A 220 -15.70 14.08 -7.78
CA ILE A 220 -15.21 14.13 -6.40
C ILE A 220 -14.20 15.24 -6.16
N GLY A 221 -13.70 15.92 -7.20
CA GLY A 221 -12.87 17.12 -7.03
C GLY A 221 -11.96 17.38 -8.22
N TYR A 222 -10.88 18.12 -7.98
CA TYR A 222 -9.90 18.55 -8.97
C TYR A 222 -8.47 18.33 -8.47
N SER A 223 -7.52 18.15 -9.38
CA SER A 223 -6.10 18.00 -9.03
C SER A 223 -5.20 18.70 -10.06
N GLY A 224 -4.11 19.30 -9.61
CA GLY A 224 -3.04 19.80 -10.48
C GLY A 224 -2.01 18.69 -10.71
N MET A 225 -1.69 18.39 -11.96
CA MET A 225 -0.82 17.27 -12.32
C MET A 225 0.09 17.61 -13.51
N ASP A 226 1.23 16.93 -13.59
CA ASP A 226 2.08 16.89 -14.77
C ASP A 226 1.56 15.89 -15.82
N GLU A 227 2.00 16.07 -17.06
CA GLU A 227 1.67 15.24 -18.22
C GLU A 227 2.04 13.76 -18.06
N ALA A 228 3.15 13.42 -17.38
CA ALA A 228 3.58 12.03 -17.21
C ALA A 228 2.66 11.30 -16.21
N THR A 229 2.28 11.95 -15.10
CA THR A 229 1.25 11.46 -14.17
C THR A 229 -0.08 11.22 -14.89
N ILE A 230 -0.53 12.17 -15.71
CA ILE A 230 -1.80 12.03 -16.47
C ILE A 230 -1.70 10.86 -17.44
N ASN A 231 -0.61 10.72 -18.18
CA ASN A 231 -0.38 9.62 -19.12
C ASN A 231 -0.43 8.23 -18.45
N LEU A 232 -0.06 8.11 -17.17
CA LEU A 232 -0.27 6.89 -16.39
C LEU A 232 -1.76 6.68 -16.06
N LEU A 233 -2.41 7.70 -15.49
CA LEU A 233 -3.81 7.62 -15.04
C LEU A 233 -4.80 7.33 -16.19
N VAL A 234 -4.57 7.91 -17.38
CA VAL A 234 -5.41 7.64 -18.57
C VAL A 234 -5.26 6.23 -19.15
N GLN A 235 -4.21 5.51 -18.75
CA GLN A 235 -4.02 4.09 -19.08
C GLN A 235 -4.64 3.16 -18.01
N GLY A 236 -5.37 3.69 -17.03
CA GLY A 236 -5.87 2.93 -15.89
C GLY A 236 -4.76 2.50 -14.91
N LYS A 237 -3.59 3.16 -14.96
CA LYS A 237 -2.52 3.00 -13.95
C LYS A 237 -2.71 4.02 -12.83
N ASN A 238 -1.79 4.06 -11.88
CA ASN A 238 -1.87 4.92 -10.69
C ASN A 238 -0.84 6.05 -10.74
N ARG A 239 -1.04 7.10 -9.93
CA ARG A 239 0.00 8.10 -9.65
C ARG A 239 1.05 7.47 -8.73
N ILE A 240 2.29 7.42 -9.21
CA ILE A 240 3.46 6.91 -8.48
C ILE A 240 4.46 8.07 -8.31
N ASP A 241 4.01 9.15 -7.68
CA ASP A 241 4.88 10.29 -7.40
C ASP A 241 5.56 10.08 -6.04
N THR A 242 6.88 9.89 -6.09
CA THR A 242 7.72 9.74 -4.90
C THR A 242 8.65 10.93 -4.66
N LYS A 243 8.42 12.05 -5.36
CA LYS A 243 9.28 13.25 -5.32
C LYS A 243 8.52 14.49 -4.82
N GLU A 244 7.21 14.56 -5.07
CA GLU A 244 6.38 15.64 -4.55
C GLU A 244 6.47 15.75 -3.02
N SER A 245 6.46 16.99 -2.53
CA SER A 245 6.47 17.29 -1.09
C SER A 245 5.10 16.99 -0.47
N ALA A 246 4.82 15.71 -0.29
CA ALA A 246 3.52 15.17 0.08
C ALA A 246 3.35 15.00 1.61
N ARG A 247 2.32 15.64 2.18
CA ARG A 247 2.06 15.69 3.65
C ARG A 247 1.54 14.37 4.23
N TRP A 248 0.83 13.61 3.42
CA TRP A 248 0.01 12.44 3.82
C TRP A 248 0.41 11.17 3.05
N GLY A 249 1.69 11.08 2.69
CA GLY A 249 2.30 9.95 2.00
C GLY A 249 2.20 10.04 0.48
N PHE A 250 2.70 9.01 -0.17
CA PHE A 250 2.62 8.86 -1.61
C PHE A 250 1.17 8.56 -2.02
N ALA A 251 0.47 9.57 -2.53
CA ALA A 251 -0.96 9.52 -2.82
C ALA A 251 -1.36 10.54 -3.89
N MET A 252 -2.60 10.47 -4.36
CA MET A 252 -3.21 11.51 -5.19
C MET A 252 -3.87 12.55 -4.29
N TYR A 253 -3.51 13.82 -4.49
CA TYR A 253 -4.05 14.97 -3.78
C TYR A 253 -5.13 15.65 -4.61
N ILE A 254 -6.32 15.80 -4.04
CA ILE A 254 -7.53 16.24 -4.73
C ILE A 254 -8.21 17.32 -3.89
N THR A 255 -8.40 18.50 -4.44
CA THR A 255 -9.10 19.61 -3.78
C THR A 255 -10.51 19.75 -4.35
N ASP A 256 -11.43 20.28 -3.55
CA ASP A 256 -12.80 20.55 -3.98
C ASP A 256 -12.90 21.81 -4.86
N ASN A 257 -11.87 22.68 -4.82
CA ASN A 257 -11.80 23.96 -5.52
C ASN A 257 -10.87 23.92 -6.77
N PRO A 258 -11.36 24.20 -7.99
CA PRO A 258 -10.52 24.19 -9.19
C PRO A 258 -9.42 25.27 -9.19
N ALA A 259 -9.57 26.37 -8.45
CA ALA A 259 -8.54 27.41 -8.31
C ALA A 259 -7.34 26.91 -7.47
N VAL A 260 -7.60 26.05 -6.48
CA VAL A 260 -6.54 25.40 -5.69
C VAL A 260 -5.80 24.37 -6.55
N ALA A 261 -6.51 23.62 -7.39
CA ALA A 261 -5.88 22.71 -8.36
C ALA A 261 -5.03 23.47 -9.39
N GLN A 262 -5.50 24.63 -9.86
CA GLN A 262 -4.73 25.52 -10.74
C GLN A 262 -3.48 26.09 -10.05
N TYR A 263 -3.56 26.43 -8.75
CA TYR A 263 -2.38 26.82 -7.97
C TYR A 263 -1.33 25.70 -7.94
N PHE A 264 -1.72 24.45 -7.67
CA PHE A 264 -0.78 23.32 -7.67
C PHE A 264 -0.22 23.01 -9.06
N ARG A 265 -1.03 23.06 -10.12
CA ARG A 265 -0.56 23.01 -11.53
C ARG A 265 0.56 24.03 -11.80
N ASN A 266 0.35 25.27 -11.37
CA ASN A 266 1.31 26.37 -11.55
C ASN A 266 2.55 26.24 -10.64
N TRP A 267 2.43 25.55 -9.50
CA TRP A 267 3.53 25.26 -8.60
C TRP A 267 4.43 24.14 -9.16
N ILE A 268 3.84 23.03 -9.63
CA ILE A 268 4.51 21.94 -10.35
C ILE A 268 5.32 22.51 -11.54
N GLN A 269 4.71 23.39 -12.34
CA GLN A 269 5.37 24.02 -13.49
C GLN A 269 6.60 24.88 -13.12
N LYS A 270 6.64 25.43 -11.89
CA LYS A 270 7.76 26.24 -11.39
C LYS A 270 8.85 25.36 -10.76
N ASP A 271 8.49 24.27 -10.09
CA ASP A 271 9.46 23.34 -9.53
C ASP A 271 9.96 22.32 -10.58
N VAL A 272 10.64 22.86 -11.60
CA VAL A 272 11.32 22.10 -12.64
C VAL A 272 12.39 21.14 -12.05
N SER A 273 12.86 21.39 -10.82
CA SER A 273 13.83 20.52 -10.15
C SER A 273 13.22 19.21 -9.65
N SER A 274 11.97 19.24 -9.16
CA SER A 274 11.24 18.06 -8.69
C SER A 274 10.53 17.33 -9.83
N PHE A 275 9.93 18.07 -10.77
CA PHE A 275 9.01 17.52 -11.79
C PHE A 275 9.57 17.51 -13.23
N GLY A 276 10.71 18.14 -13.49
CA GLY A 276 11.26 18.31 -14.83
C GLY A 276 10.54 19.37 -15.66
N LYS A 277 10.80 19.39 -16.98
CA LYS A 277 10.07 20.24 -17.93
C LYS A 277 8.99 19.41 -18.62
N GLY A 278 7.73 19.77 -18.46
CA GLY A 278 6.58 19.12 -19.09
C GLY A 278 5.35 20.00 -19.06
N GLN A 279 4.29 19.59 -19.75
CA GLN A 279 3.00 20.26 -19.62
C GLN A 279 2.36 19.93 -18.26
N THR A 280 1.58 20.86 -17.72
CA THR A 280 0.81 20.66 -16.50
C THR A 280 -0.64 21.06 -16.73
N PHE A 281 -1.56 20.32 -16.13
CA PHE A 281 -3.01 20.45 -16.33
C PHE A 281 -3.74 20.50 -15.00
N VAL A 282 -4.96 21.05 -15.01
CA VAL A 282 -5.95 20.74 -13.98
C VAL A 282 -6.79 19.59 -14.51
N CYS A 283 -6.96 18.56 -13.70
CA CYS A 283 -7.82 17.42 -14.01
C CYS A 283 -9.06 17.43 -13.12
N GLU A 284 -10.20 17.07 -13.66
CA GLU A 284 -11.32 16.59 -12.86
C GLU A 284 -11.06 15.17 -12.41
N ILE A 285 -11.36 14.88 -11.14
CA ILE A 285 -11.29 13.54 -10.59
C ILE A 285 -12.71 13.06 -10.31
N TRP A 286 -13.04 11.92 -10.89
CA TRP A 286 -14.34 11.28 -10.80
C TRP A 286 -14.20 9.93 -10.09
N ALA A 287 -15.16 9.59 -9.23
CA ALA A 287 -15.38 8.20 -8.86
C ALA A 287 -16.15 7.51 -9.99
N ARG A 288 -15.68 6.34 -10.45
CA ARG A 288 -16.31 5.50 -11.50
C ARG A 288 -17.62 4.85 -11.04
N ASP A 289 -17.87 4.84 -9.73
CA ASP A 289 -19.03 4.21 -9.09
C ASP A 289 -19.35 4.95 -7.78
N LYS A 290 -20.46 5.70 -7.77
CA LYS A 290 -20.93 6.51 -6.65
C LYS A 290 -21.24 5.65 -5.43
N ALA A 291 -21.91 4.51 -5.59
CA ALA A 291 -22.27 3.65 -4.47
C ALA A 291 -21.03 3.11 -3.76
N LYS A 292 -20.01 2.66 -4.53
CA LYS A 292 -18.72 2.22 -3.97
C LYS A 292 -17.94 3.36 -3.35
N PHE A 293 -17.96 4.57 -3.92
CA PHE A 293 -17.36 5.74 -3.28
C PHE A 293 -18.02 6.04 -1.94
N LEU A 294 -19.35 6.08 -1.87
CA LEU A 294 -20.09 6.35 -0.64
C LEU A 294 -19.84 5.26 0.42
N ALA A 295 -19.77 3.99 0.02
CA ALA A 295 -19.43 2.86 0.89
C ALA A 295 -17.94 2.77 1.29
N THR A 296 -17.02 3.44 0.58
CA THR A 296 -15.60 3.50 0.95
C THR A 296 -15.46 4.31 2.24
N GLN A 297 -14.63 3.84 3.18
CA GLN A 297 -14.42 4.55 4.44
C GLN A 297 -13.74 5.90 4.23
N LYS A 298 -14.16 6.93 4.99
CA LYS A 298 -13.66 8.30 4.87
C LYS A 298 -13.47 8.90 6.24
N ILE A 299 -12.42 9.68 6.42
CA ILE A 299 -12.13 10.35 7.68
C ILE A 299 -11.57 11.75 7.45
N TRP A 300 -12.03 12.73 8.21
CA TRP A 300 -11.43 14.06 8.24
C TRP A 300 -10.47 14.16 9.43
N VAL A 301 -9.18 14.31 9.15
CA VAL A 301 -8.13 14.30 10.18
C VAL A 301 -7.79 15.72 10.66
N PRO A 302 -7.31 15.89 11.91
CA PRO A 302 -6.76 17.17 12.36
C PRO A 302 -5.48 17.50 11.58
N GLU A 303 -5.20 18.79 11.34
CA GLU A 303 -4.01 19.22 10.58
C GLU A 303 -2.70 18.83 11.30
N ARG A 304 -2.78 18.66 12.63
CA ARG A 304 -1.70 18.19 13.52
C ARG A 304 -1.52 16.67 13.57
N LEU A 305 -2.29 15.88 12.82
CA LEU A 305 -2.05 14.43 12.70
C LEU A 305 -0.64 14.18 12.14
N ARG A 306 -0.03 13.05 12.51
CA ARG A 306 1.32 12.65 12.10
C ARG A 306 1.47 12.67 10.57
N GLN A 307 2.18 13.69 10.09
CA GLN A 307 2.48 13.90 8.67
C GLN A 307 3.66 13.03 8.27
N THR A 308 3.68 12.54 7.03
CA THR A 308 4.83 11.84 6.47
C THR A 308 5.84 12.85 5.97
N ASN A 309 7.10 12.75 6.40
CA ASN A 309 8.14 13.61 5.88
C ASN A 309 8.70 13.08 4.54
N VAL A 310 7.90 13.13 3.46
CA VAL A 310 8.27 12.55 2.15
C VAL A 310 9.52 13.20 1.54
N LYS A 311 9.75 14.49 1.79
CA LYS A 311 10.86 15.24 1.16
C LYS A 311 12.24 14.88 1.72
N THR A 312 12.35 14.59 3.03
CA THR A 312 13.66 14.35 3.67
C THR A 312 13.73 13.05 4.49
N GLY A 313 12.62 12.34 4.66
CA GLY A 313 12.60 10.99 5.22
C GLY A 313 13.07 9.95 4.21
N ASN A 314 13.76 8.92 4.67
CA ASN A 314 13.97 7.71 3.88
C ASN A 314 12.66 6.87 3.83
N MET A 315 12.59 5.94 2.88
CA MET A 315 11.39 5.11 2.66
C MET A 315 10.92 4.36 3.91
N ALA A 316 11.84 3.86 4.74
CA ALA A 316 11.51 3.17 5.99
C ALA A 316 10.89 4.11 7.04
N ALA A 317 11.35 5.37 7.11
CA ALA A 317 10.74 6.38 7.97
C ALA A 317 9.34 6.75 7.48
N ILE A 318 9.18 7.03 6.17
CA ILE A 318 7.89 7.35 5.55
C ILE A 318 6.87 6.23 5.78
N ALA A 319 7.30 4.98 5.63
CA ALA A 319 6.47 3.81 5.88
C ALA A 319 6.06 3.67 7.35
N ARG A 320 6.98 3.85 8.30
CA ARG A 320 6.63 3.84 9.74
C ARG A 320 5.67 4.97 10.10
N ASP A 321 5.83 6.15 9.51
CA ASP A 321 4.92 7.28 9.70
C ASP A 321 3.52 7.02 9.08
N GLN A 322 3.47 6.25 7.97
CA GLN A 322 2.23 5.74 7.39
C GLN A 322 1.54 4.72 8.31
N GLU A 323 2.24 3.69 8.77
CA GLU A 323 1.67 2.64 9.63
C GLU A 323 1.20 3.19 10.99
N GLU A 324 1.92 4.16 11.56
CA GLU A 324 1.48 4.84 12.79
C GLU A 324 0.20 5.66 12.55
N ARG A 325 0.10 6.34 11.39
CA ARG A 325 -1.10 7.08 11.01
C ARG A 325 -2.30 6.14 10.78
N ASP A 326 -2.09 5.03 10.09
CA ASP A 326 -3.12 4.01 9.86
C ASP A 326 -3.64 3.46 11.21
N ARG A 327 -2.74 3.19 12.17
CA ARG A 327 -3.11 2.74 13.53
C ARG A 327 -3.88 3.80 14.33
N GLN A 328 -3.48 5.07 14.24
CA GLN A 328 -4.21 6.16 14.90
C GLN A 328 -5.60 6.36 14.29
N ILE A 329 -5.74 6.16 12.97
CA ILE A 329 -7.04 6.24 12.28
C ILE A 329 -7.95 5.05 12.65
N GLU A 330 -7.38 3.87 12.89
CA GLU A 330 -8.12 2.71 13.41
C GLU A 330 -8.67 2.94 14.83
N GLN A 331 -8.00 3.72 15.68
CA GLN A 331 -8.54 4.13 16.99
C GLN A 331 -9.79 5.03 16.88
N TRP A 332 -9.99 5.71 15.74
CA TRP A 332 -11.21 6.46 15.42
C TRP A 332 -12.26 5.61 14.68
N GLY A 333 -12.09 4.28 14.64
CA GLY A 333 -13.03 3.34 14.04
C GLY A 333 -13.00 3.26 12.52
N VAL A 334 -11.93 3.77 11.87
CA VAL A 334 -11.77 3.76 10.41
C VAL A 334 -10.60 2.88 10.01
N GLN A 335 -10.83 1.93 9.10
CA GLN A 335 -9.81 0.97 8.65
C GLN A 335 -9.42 1.18 7.18
N THR A 336 -8.20 0.76 6.83
CA THR A 336 -7.76 0.71 5.42
C THR A 336 -8.60 -0.28 4.60
N PRO A 337 -8.94 0.01 3.33
CA PRO A 337 -8.70 1.25 2.60
C PRO A 337 -9.63 2.39 3.04
N TYR A 338 -9.08 3.59 3.22
CA TYR A 338 -9.84 4.80 3.53
C TYR A 338 -9.38 6.00 2.69
N ILE A 339 -10.28 6.97 2.51
CA ILE A 339 -9.98 8.28 1.94
C ILE A 339 -9.79 9.28 3.09
N LEU A 340 -8.70 10.04 3.06
CA LEU A 340 -8.39 11.03 4.10
C LEU A 340 -8.76 12.43 3.62
N PHE A 341 -9.50 13.17 4.43
CA PHE A 341 -9.80 14.58 4.25
C PHE A 341 -8.99 15.39 5.26
N SER A 342 -8.48 16.54 4.85
CA SER A 342 -7.79 17.47 5.73
C SER A 342 -8.04 18.92 5.30
N ARG A 343 -7.70 19.87 6.17
CA ARG A 343 -7.87 21.29 5.92
C ARG A 343 -6.58 22.03 6.21
N HIS A 344 -6.15 22.89 5.30
CA HIS A 344 -4.86 23.57 5.36
C HIS A 344 -5.02 25.07 5.24
N PHE A 345 -4.16 25.85 5.87
CA PHE A 345 -4.07 27.29 5.63
C PHE A 345 -3.65 27.60 4.18
N LYS A 346 -4.16 28.70 3.63
CA LYS A 346 -3.80 29.14 2.27
C LYS A 346 -2.29 29.34 2.15
N MET A 347 -1.73 28.88 1.04
CA MET A 347 -0.29 29.02 0.75
C MET A 347 0.01 30.39 0.14
N GLY A 348 1.29 30.79 0.17
CA GLY A 348 1.74 32.04 -0.46
C GLY A 348 1.42 32.06 -1.96
N GLY A 349 0.73 33.10 -2.42
CA GLY A 349 0.28 33.25 -3.81
C GLY A 349 -0.94 32.40 -4.21
N MET A 350 -1.59 31.71 -3.26
CA MET A 350 -2.83 30.97 -3.52
C MET A 350 -4.04 31.92 -3.53
N SER A 351 -4.73 31.98 -4.66
CA SER A 351 -6.01 32.68 -4.80
C SER A 351 -7.14 31.77 -4.31
N LEU A 352 -7.73 32.11 -3.16
CA LEU A 352 -9.00 31.57 -2.68
C LEU A 352 -10.10 32.64 -2.82
N PRO A 353 -11.39 32.26 -2.80
CA PRO A 353 -12.48 33.22 -2.73
C PRO A 353 -12.33 34.18 -1.54
N GLN A 354 -12.97 35.34 -1.65
CA GLN A 354 -12.93 36.36 -0.60
C GLN A 354 -13.36 35.76 0.76
N ASP A 355 -12.65 36.15 1.81
CA ASP A 355 -12.75 35.63 3.20
C ASP A 355 -12.24 34.20 3.46
N GLU A 356 -11.95 33.40 2.43
CA GLU A 356 -11.40 32.05 2.63
C GLU A 356 -9.90 32.07 3.01
N ARG A 357 -9.61 31.56 4.23
CA ARG A 357 -8.24 31.43 4.77
C ARG A 357 -7.67 30.03 4.72
N ARG A 358 -8.50 29.02 4.46
CA ARG A 358 -8.13 27.60 4.42
C ARG A 358 -8.78 26.91 3.21
N PHE A 359 -8.07 25.97 2.59
CA PHE A 359 -8.60 25.09 1.55
C PHE A 359 -8.80 23.67 2.09
N ASN A 360 -9.67 22.89 1.43
CA ASN A 360 -9.88 21.49 1.75
C ASN A 360 -9.10 20.60 0.78
N GLU A 361 -8.63 19.46 1.30
CA GLU A 361 -7.85 18.48 0.58
C GLU A 361 -8.37 17.07 0.89
N MET A 362 -8.48 16.24 -0.15
CA MET A 362 -8.81 14.83 -0.11
C MET A 362 -7.61 14.04 -0.67
N VAL A 363 -7.22 13.00 0.03
CA VAL A 363 -6.04 12.18 -0.24
C VAL A 363 -6.48 10.77 -0.56
N VAL A 364 -6.10 10.30 -1.75
CA VAL A 364 -6.49 8.99 -2.26
C VAL A 364 -5.26 8.15 -2.60
N TYR A 365 -5.04 7.08 -1.84
CA TYR A 365 -3.92 6.16 -2.03
C TYR A 365 -4.12 5.26 -3.26
N THR A 366 -3.01 4.74 -3.80
CA THR A 366 -2.90 3.93 -5.03
C THR A 366 -3.97 2.85 -5.18
N HIS A 367 -4.29 2.11 -4.12
CA HIS A 367 -5.27 1.02 -4.16
C HIS A 367 -6.72 1.52 -4.37
N ILE A 368 -7.06 2.75 -3.95
CA ILE A 368 -8.35 3.38 -4.26
C ILE A 368 -8.33 4.04 -5.64
N GLN A 369 -7.18 4.56 -6.08
CA GLN A 369 -7.00 5.09 -7.44
C GLN A 369 -7.33 4.01 -8.49
N ASP A 370 -6.63 2.85 -8.44
CA ASP A 370 -6.89 1.71 -9.33
C ASP A 370 -8.33 1.23 -9.22
N ALA A 371 -8.82 1.05 -8.00
CA ALA A 371 -10.11 0.44 -7.76
C ALA A 371 -11.28 1.31 -8.24
N LEU A 372 -11.19 2.65 -8.20
CA LEU A 372 -12.38 3.50 -8.23
C LEU A 372 -12.27 4.80 -9.02
N LEU A 373 -11.08 5.33 -9.33
CA LEU A 373 -10.97 6.69 -9.86
C LEU A 373 -10.86 6.79 -11.40
N LEU A 374 -11.29 7.92 -11.92
CA LEU A 374 -11.08 8.36 -13.30
C LEU A 374 -10.57 9.80 -13.29
N THR A 375 -9.62 10.11 -14.16
CA THR A 375 -8.93 11.40 -14.23
C THR A 375 -9.12 12.01 -15.61
N VAL A 376 -9.84 13.12 -15.69
CA VAL A 376 -10.18 13.79 -16.95
C VAL A 376 -9.43 15.13 -17.03
N PRO A 377 -8.41 15.28 -17.87
CA PRO A 377 -7.68 16.54 -18.00
C PRO A 377 -8.55 17.62 -18.65
N LEU A 378 -8.52 18.84 -18.09
CA LEU A 378 -9.26 19.98 -18.62
C LEU A 378 -8.41 20.79 -19.60
N LEU A 379 -9.01 21.12 -20.74
CA LEU A 379 -8.52 22.17 -21.62
C LEU A 379 -8.72 23.55 -20.96
N GLU A 380 -7.87 24.53 -21.31
CA GLU A 380 -7.91 25.85 -20.66
C GLU A 380 -9.31 26.52 -20.70
N PRO A 381 -10.08 26.52 -21.82
CA PRO A 381 -11.44 27.07 -21.82
C PRO A 381 -12.40 26.36 -20.85
N GLN A 382 -12.24 25.05 -20.65
CA GLN A 382 -13.03 24.28 -19.70
C GLN A 382 -12.64 24.63 -18.25
N LEU A 383 -11.35 24.77 -17.97
CA LEU A 383 -10.85 25.23 -16.67
C LEU A 383 -11.39 26.62 -16.33
N GLN A 384 -11.30 27.58 -17.25
CA GLN A 384 -11.86 28.92 -17.06
C GLN A 384 -13.38 28.88 -16.80
N GLN A 385 -14.12 27.97 -17.45
CA GLN A 385 -15.54 27.78 -17.15
C GLN A 385 -15.79 27.23 -15.73
N LYS A 386 -14.89 26.38 -15.20
CA LYS A 386 -14.99 25.80 -13.85
C LYS A 386 -14.60 26.78 -12.75
N LEU A 387 -13.60 27.62 -13.00
CA LEU A 387 -13.17 28.69 -12.07
C LEU A 387 -14.27 29.72 -11.80
N ASN A 388 -15.15 29.96 -12.78
CA ASN A 388 -16.26 30.92 -12.68
C ASN A 388 -17.58 30.30 -12.18
N LYS A 389 -17.59 29.05 -11.71
CA LYS A 389 -18.79 28.35 -11.22
C LYS A 389 -18.70 28.04 -9.72
N PRO A 390 -19.85 27.90 -9.02
CA PRO A 390 -19.87 27.26 -7.71
C PRO A 390 -19.23 25.88 -7.78
N TYR A 391 -18.37 25.58 -6.81
CA TYR A 391 -17.59 24.36 -6.75
C TYR A 391 -18.04 23.47 -5.59
N LEU A 392 -17.56 22.23 -5.59
CA LEU A 392 -17.85 21.24 -4.55
C LEU A 392 -17.29 21.73 -3.20
N ARG A 393 -17.90 21.35 -2.09
CA ARG A 393 -17.43 21.76 -0.75
C ARG A 393 -17.41 20.56 0.17
N TYR A 394 -16.23 20.00 0.44
CA TYR A 394 -16.11 18.78 1.23
C TYR A 394 -16.74 18.92 2.62
N GLU A 395 -16.68 20.11 3.25
CA GLU A 395 -17.31 20.30 4.56
C GLU A 395 -18.85 20.24 4.50
N LYS A 396 -19.45 20.49 3.32
CA LYS A 396 -20.89 20.32 3.09
C LYS A 396 -21.27 18.89 2.68
N GLN A 397 -20.29 18.00 2.52
CA GLN A 397 -20.51 16.60 2.14
C GLN A 397 -20.30 15.61 3.29
N ILE A 398 -19.95 16.07 4.50
CA ILE A 398 -19.58 15.22 5.65
C ILE A 398 -20.64 14.14 5.91
N GLN A 399 -21.90 14.54 6.12
CA GLN A 399 -23.03 13.62 6.30
C GLN A 399 -23.31 12.82 5.01
N ALA A 400 -23.40 13.50 3.87
CA ALA A 400 -23.80 12.90 2.59
C ALA A 400 -22.82 11.84 2.06
N TRP A 401 -21.53 11.94 2.41
CA TRP A 401 -20.47 11.03 1.99
C TRP A 401 -20.03 10.07 3.11
N ASN A 402 -20.68 10.12 4.28
CA ASN A 402 -20.32 9.33 5.46
C ASN A 402 -18.85 9.52 5.86
N ILE A 403 -18.44 10.77 6.10
CA ILE A 403 -17.08 11.12 6.54
C ILE A 403 -17.01 11.12 8.06
N THR A 404 -16.18 10.25 8.63
CA THR A 404 -15.91 10.23 10.08
C THR A 404 -15.23 11.52 10.51
N LEU A 405 -15.77 12.15 11.56
CA LEU A 405 -15.19 13.32 12.25
C LEU A 405 -14.72 12.92 13.67
N PRO A 406 -13.42 12.71 13.89
CA PRO A 406 -12.84 12.63 15.23
C PRO A 406 -13.14 13.87 16.08
N SER A 407 -13.26 13.70 17.40
CA SER A 407 -13.52 14.82 18.32
C SER A 407 -12.44 15.90 18.26
N GLU A 408 -11.22 15.47 17.96
CA GLU A 408 -10.00 16.25 17.82
C GLU A 408 -10.07 17.16 16.58
N THR A 409 -10.59 16.65 15.46
CA THR A 409 -10.87 17.42 14.25
C THR A 409 -11.92 18.50 14.51
N ILE A 410 -13.00 18.15 15.22
CA ILE A 410 -14.07 19.11 15.58
C ILE A 410 -13.52 20.22 16.49
N LYS A 411 -12.76 19.85 17.54
CA LYS A 411 -12.09 20.78 18.46
C LYS A 411 -11.13 21.71 17.74
N GLU A 412 -10.28 21.19 16.85
CA GLU A 412 -9.37 22.01 16.03
C GLU A 412 -10.18 23.02 15.21
N SER A 413 -11.19 22.55 14.45
CA SER A 413 -12.02 23.38 13.57
C SER A 413 -12.89 24.43 14.29
N SER A 414 -13.00 24.35 15.62
CA SER A 414 -13.73 25.28 16.47
C SER A 414 -12.83 26.27 17.23
N SER A 415 -11.51 26.21 17.02
CA SER A 415 -10.56 27.12 17.65
C SER A 415 -10.73 28.58 17.18
N LYS A 416 -10.30 29.55 18.02
CA LYS A 416 -10.45 30.99 17.74
C LYS A 416 -9.74 31.47 16.47
N ASP A 417 -8.82 30.67 15.94
CA ASP A 417 -8.07 30.95 14.72
C ASP A 417 -8.88 30.65 13.44
N HIS A 418 -10.16 30.32 13.57
CA HIS A 418 -11.05 29.95 12.46
C HIS A 418 -12.28 30.86 12.37
N PRO A 419 -12.68 31.31 11.16
CA PRO A 419 -13.90 32.11 11.00
C PRO A 419 -15.13 31.23 11.27
N GLN A 420 -16.14 31.79 11.93
CA GLN A 420 -17.29 31.04 12.48
C GLN A 420 -18.11 30.24 11.43
N GLY A 421 -18.04 30.62 10.15
CA GLY A 421 -18.66 29.90 9.03
C GLY A 421 -17.92 28.64 8.55
N HIS A 422 -16.74 28.31 9.12
CA HIS A 422 -15.86 27.23 8.63
C HIS A 422 -15.66 26.06 9.62
N CYS A 423 -16.37 26.04 10.75
CA CYS A 423 -16.34 24.92 11.68
C CYS A 423 -16.89 23.65 11.03
N LEU A 424 -16.20 22.52 11.24
CA LEU A 424 -16.67 21.21 10.78
C LEU A 424 -17.75 20.71 11.76
N ARG A 425 -18.90 20.29 11.23
CA ARG A 425 -20.05 19.83 12.00
C ARG A 425 -20.66 18.61 11.30
N LEU A 426 -21.30 17.75 12.08
CA LEU A 426 -22.13 16.64 11.59
C LEU A 426 -23.49 17.15 11.11
#